data_AF-A0A833J9B8-F1
#
_entry.id   AF-A0A833J9B8-F1
#
_cell.length_a   1.000
_cell.length_b   1.000
_cell.length_c   1.000
_cell.angle_alpha   90.00
_cell.angle_beta   90.00
_cell.angle_gamma   90.00
#
_symmetry.space_group_name_H-M   'P 1'
#
loop_
_entity.id
_entity.type
_entity.pdbx_description
1 polymer ?
#
loop_
_entity_poly.entity_id
_entity_poly.type
_entity_poly.pdbx_seq_one_letter_code
_entity_poly.pdbx_strand_id
1 'polypeptide(L)'
;MLVPARLIEAAPGACVLRFPLPPSLPIPLHIASPEGVGLVTWAFTGLEAAASDGPVCLLALDGDGAALREGVSIATHFRDLALRLEPAPAGALSAAERDLLARALLSAGTSGLGTLGALFGLVEAAVAALPVADEAPDLVDEAGGWSIGGTAIPLGLLFRVRAGWGCARVTRAALRFAGHPRQHLTLDPVWGAAPEGLPARAFALHAHGFTALTTSGPVT
;
A
#
# COMPACT_ATOMS: atom_id res chain seq x y z
N MET A 1 0.92 29.95 -0.15
CA MET A 1 2.07 29.69 -1.04
C MET A 1 1.73 28.44 -1.83
N LEU A 2 1.82 28.51 -3.15
CA LEU A 2 1.47 27.41 -4.04
C LEU A 2 2.72 26.57 -4.30
N VAL A 3 2.68 25.28 -3.99
CA VAL A 3 3.82 24.37 -4.15
C VAL A 3 3.64 23.57 -5.45
N PRO A 4 4.65 23.55 -6.35
CA PRO A 4 4.57 22.71 -7.54
C PRO A 4 4.62 21.23 -7.16
N ALA A 5 3.73 20.44 -7.76
CA ALA A 5 3.61 19.02 -7.54
C ALA A 5 3.46 18.29 -8.86
N ARG A 6 4.01 17.08 -8.95
CA ARG A 6 3.83 16.18 -10.08
C ARG A 6 2.66 15.26 -9.81
N LEU A 7 1.73 15.19 -10.75
CA LEU A 7 0.60 14.27 -10.76
C LEU A 7 0.93 13.07 -11.64
N ILE A 8 0.93 11.89 -11.05
CA ILE A 8 1.20 10.62 -11.73
C ILE A 8 -0.09 9.81 -11.73
N GLU A 9 -0.71 9.70 -12.91
CA GLU A 9 -1.91 8.91 -13.15
C GLU A 9 -1.49 7.53 -13.68
N ALA A 10 -1.38 6.54 -12.78
CA ALA A 10 -0.97 5.19 -13.18
C ALA A 10 -2.15 4.29 -13.59
N ALA A 11 -3.35 4.56 -13.04
CA ALA A 11 -4.58 3.85 -13.37
C ALA A 11 -5.80 4.77 -13.12
N PRO A 12 -6.96 4.46 -13.72
CA PRO A 12 -8.20 5.17 -13.39
C PRO A 12 -8.54 5.06 -11.90
N GLY A 13 -8.99 6.16 -11.30
CA GLY A 13 -9.45 6.19 -9.91
C GLY A 13 -8.36 6.17 -8.84
N ALA A 14 -7.08 6.19 -9.20
CA ALA A 14 -6.00 6.36 -8.25
C ALA A 14 -4.82 7.11 -8.86
N CYS A 15 -4.20 8.00 -8.09
CA CYS A 15 -3.05 8.76 -8.54
C CYS A 15 -2.03 8.97 -7.43
N VAL A 16 -0.81 9.32 -7.82
CA VAL A 16 0.26 9.69 -6.90
C VAL A 16 0.60 11.17 -7.09
N LEU A 17 0.66 11.92 -5.99
CA LEU A 17 1.24 13.25 -5.97
C LEU A 17 2.66 13.18 -5.42
N ARG A 18 3.58 13.87 -6.10
CA ARG A 18 4.97 14.04 -5.68
C ARG A 18 5.31 15.52 -5.61
N PHE A 19 5.73 16.02 -4.46
CA PHE A 19 6.16 17.42 -4.32
C PHE A 19 7.33 17.58 -3.34
N PRO A 20 8.14 18.64 -3.47
CA PRO A 20 9.20 18.95 -2.51
C PRO A 20 8.60 19.13 -1.12
N LEU A 21 9.11 18.40 -0.13
CA LEU A 21 8.63 18.47 1.24
C LEU A 21 9.01 19.84 1.84
N PRO A 22 8.02 20.66 2.27
CA PRO A 22 8.34 21.94 2.87
C PRO A 22 9.16 21.76 4.17
N PRO A 23 10.06 22.70 4.52
CA PRO A 23 10.87 22.60 5.74
C PRO A 23 10.05 22.52 7.04
N SER A 24 8.78 22.94 7.02
CA SER A 24 7.86 22.79 8.14
C SER A 24 7.36 21.34 8.35
N LEU A 25 7.78 20.39 7.51
CA LEU A 25 7.43 18.98 7.54
C LEU A 25 5.92 18.71 7.76
N PRO A 26 5.03 19.33 6.97
CA PRO A 26 3.59 19.23 7.20
C PRO A 26 3.09 17.80 6.92
N ILE A 27 2.73 17.07 7.97
CA ILE A 27 2.06 15.76 7.90
C ILE A 27 0.68 15.92 7.24
N PRO A 28 0.44 15.27 6.08
CA PRO A 28 -0.85 15.25 5.41
C PRO A 28 -1.90 14.52 6.27
N LEU A 29 -3.07 15.13 6.43
CA LEU A 29 -4.18 14.55 7.21
C LEU A 29 -5.33 14.12 6.30
N HIS A 30 -5.72 14.95 5.33
CA HIS A 30 -6.71 14.62 4.30
C HIS A 30 -6.60 15.59 3.12
N ILE A 31 -7.28 15.27 2.01
CA ILE A 31 -7.48 16.20 0.89
C ILE A 31 -8.68 17.09 1.23
N ALA A 32 -8.43 18.40 1.38
CA ALA A 32 -9.46 19.38 1.68
C ALA A 32 -10.23 19.80 0.41
N SER A 33 -9.56 19.80 -0.74
CA SER A 33 -10.19 19.99 -2.05
C SER A 33 -9.34 19.38 -3.18
N PRO A 34 -9.96 18.92 -4.28
CA PRO A 34 -11.41 18.89 -4.55
C PRO A 34 -12.15 17.82 -3.72
N GLU A 35 -13.47 17.97 -3.62
CA GLU A 35 -14.33 16.94 -3.01
C GLU A 35 -14.29 15.64 -3.81
N GLY A 36 -14.53 14.50 -3.14
CA GLY A 36 -14.52 13.18 -3.78
C GLY A 36 -13.14 12.57 -4.00
N VAL A 37 -12.07 13.26 -3.57
CA VAL A 37 -10.70 12.73 -3.59
C VAL A 37 -10.27 12.43 -2.16
N GLY A 38 -9.86 11.19 -1.90
CA GLY A 38 -9.39 10.72 -0.61
C GLY A 38 -7.87 10.63 -0.55
N LEU A 39 -7.29 11.00 0.60
CA LEU A 39 -5.91 10.63 0.91
C LEU A 39 -5.91 9.20 1.45
N VAL A 40 -5.19 8.30 0.77
CA VAL A 40 -5.07 6.89 1.20
C VAL A 40 -3.87 6.70 2.11
N THR A 41 -2.72 7.21 1.69
CA THR A 41 -1.48 7.13 2.47
C THR A 41 -0.47 8.16 1.98
N TRP A 42 0.59 8.35 2.74
CA TRP A 42 1.67 9.26 2.42
C TRP A 42 3.02 8.71 2.87
N ALA A 43 4.08 9.20 2.25
CA ALA A 43 5.45 8.89 2.65
C ALA A 43 6.36 10.11 2.44
N PHE A 44 7.39 10.21 3.27
CA PHE A 44 8.48 11.16 3.08
C PHE A 44 9.75 10.41 2.67
N THR A 45 10.49 10.98 1.74
CA THR A 45 11.79 10.48 1.28
C THR A 45 12.80 11.63 1.24
N GLY A 46 14.10 11.30 1.10
CA GLY A 46 15.15 12.29 0.94
C GLY A 46 15.43 13.14 2.19
N LEU A 47 15.10 12.62 3.38
CA LEU A 47 15.42 13.25 4.67
C LEU A 47 16.88 13.02 5.09
N GLU A 48 17.62 12.20 4.36
CA GLU A 48 19.02 11.90 4.61
C GLU A 48 19.93 13.00 4.05
N ALA A 49 21.05 13.25 4.74
CA ALA A 49 21.98 14.33 4.39
C ALA A 49 22.60 14.21 2.97
N ALA A 50 22.57 13.01 2.37
CA ALA A 50 23.16 12.72 1.06
C ALA A 50 22.13 12.72 -0.10
N ALA A 51 20.86 13.04 0.15
CA ALA A 51 19.83 13.05 -0.89
C ALA A 51 20.05 14.21 -1.88
N SER A 52 20.34 13.91 -3.15
CA SER A 52 20.65 14.91 -4.19
C SER A 52 19.49 15.84 -4.52
N ASP A 53 18.26 15.35 -4.38
CA ASP A 53 17.04 16.02 -4.85
C ASP A 53 16.25 16.69 -3.71
N GLY A 54 16.81 16.65 -2.49
CA GLY A 54 16.16 17.12 -1.28
C GLY A 54 14.97 16.24 -0.84
N PRO A 55 14.31 16.61 0.27
CA PRO A 55 13.22 15.83 0.81
C PRO A 55 11.95 15.99 -0.04
N VAL A 56 11.22 14.89 -0.24
CA VAL A 56 10.04 14.80 -1.08
C VAL A 56 8.90 14.15 -0.30
N CYS A 57 7.68 14.64 -0.53
CA CYS A 57 6.45 14.02 -0.09
C CYS A 57 5.77 13.28 -1.25
N LEU A 58 5.35 12.05 -0.97
CA LEU A 58 4.52 11.23 -1.84
C LEU A 58 3.14 11.08 -1.18
N LEU A 59 2.08 11.28 -1.95
CA LEU A 59 0.70 10.98 -1.55
C LEU A 59 0.11 9.97 -2.51
N ALA A 60 -0.51 8.91 -2.00
CA ALA A 60 -1.39 8.07 -2.79
C ALA A 60 -2.84 8.50 -2.55
N LEU A 61 -3.56 8.76 -3.62
CA LEU A 61 -4.94 9.25 -3.57
C LEU A 61 -5.89 8.24 -4.19
N ASP A 62 -7.09 8.18 -3.61
CA ASP A 62 -8.26 7.54 -4.19
C ASP A 62 -9.10 8.65 -4.84
N GLY A 63 -9.34 8.54 -6.14
CA GLY A 63 -10.01 9.57 -6.93
C GLY A 63 -9.44 9.74 -8.33
N ASP A 64 -10.22 10.40 -9.19
CA ASP A 64 -9.83 10.70 -10.57
C ASP A 64 -8.83 11.87 -10.62
N GLY A 65 -7.67 11.66 -11.25
CA GLY A 65 -6.66 12.70 -11.44
C GLY A 65 -7.19 13.88 -12.28
N ALA A 66 -8.20 13.66 -13.12
CA ALA A 66 -8.87 14.74 -13.84
C ALA A 66 -9.52 15.78 -12.91
N ALA A 67 -10.04 15.35 -11.76
CA ALA A 67 -10.61 16.25 -10.76
C ALA A 67 -9.56 17.19 -10.14
N LEU A 68 -8.29 16.77 -10.14
CA LEU A 68 -7.18 17.49 -9.52
C LEU A 68 -6.57 18.58 -10.40
N ARG A 69 -6.99 18.69 -11.67
CA ARG A 69 -6.36 19.59 -12.67
C ARG A 69 -6.41 21.07 -12.27
N GLU A 70 -7.46 21.48 -11.57
CA GLU A 70 -7.62 22.85 -11.08
C GLU A 70 -6.78 23.13 -9.81
N GLY A 71 -6.07 22.14 -9.30
CA GLY A 71 -5.25 22.21 -8.09
C GLY A 71 -5.80 21.37 -6.95
N VAL A 72 -5.00 21.24 -5.90
CA VAL A 72 -5.31 20.43 -4.72
C VAL A 72 -4.99 21.20 -3.46
N SER A 73 -5.89 21.18 -2.49
CA SER A 73 -5.60 21.63 -1.13
C SER A 73 -5.49 20.43 -0.20
N ILE A 74 -4.39 20.35 0.54
CA ILE A 74 -4.15 19.30 1.52
C ILE A 74 -4.26 19.91 2.91
N ALA A 75 -5.15 19.37 3.73
CA ALA A 75 -5.16 19.69 5.14
C ALA A 75 -3.98 18.99 5.82
N THR A 76 -3.24 19.74 6.62
CA THR A 76 -2.07 19.23 7.35
C THR A 76 -2.19 19.57 8.83
N HIS A 77 -1.39 18.94 9.68
CA HIS A 77 -1.37 19.23 11.11
C HIS A 77 -0.91 20.67 11.48
N PHE A 78 -0.44 21.45 10.51
CA PHE A 78 0.07 22.80 10.73
C PHE A 78 -0.77 23.85 9.99
N ARG A 79 -0.85 23.77 8.66
CA ARG A 79 -1.66 24.64 7.79
C ARG A 79 -1.97 23.95 6.48
N ASP A 80 -3.04 24.37 5.83
CA ASP A 80 -3.37 23.84 4.52
C ASP A 80 -2.28 24.15 3.49
N LEU A 81 -2.01 23.16 2.64
CA LEU A 81 -1.02 23.24 1.58
C LEU A 81 -1.73 23.19 0.24
N ALA A 82 -1.64 24.29 -0.51
CA ALA A 82 -2.12 24.34 -1.88
C ALA A 82 -1.03 23.87 -2.85
N LEU A 83 -1.38 22.91 -3.70
CA LEU A 83 -0.51 22.36 -4.74
C LEU A 83 -0.96 22.79 -6.13
N ARG A 84 0.02 23.13 -6.97
CA ARG A 84 -0.16 23.28 -8.42
C ARG A 84 0.32 22.02 -9.10
N LEU A 85 -0.57 21.34 -9.80
CA LEU A 85 -0.27 20.05 -10.39
C LEU A 85 0.27 20.18 -11.81
N GLU A 86 1.33 19.43 -12.10
CA GLU A 86 1.88 19.22 -13.43
C GLU A 86 1.84 17.72 -13.75
N PRO A 87 1.24 17.30 -14.86
CA PRO A 87 1.21 15.88 -15.24
C PRO A 87 2.63 15.32 -15.40
N ALA A 88 2.83 14.08 -14.94
CA ALA A 88 4.09 13.39 -15.04
C ALA A 88 3.87 11.89 -15.37
N PRO A 89 4.77 11.29 -16.16
CA PRO A 89 4.69 9.87 -16.46
C PRO A 89 5.00 9.01 -15.22
N ALA A 90 4.54 7.76 -15.21
CA ALA A 90 4.88 6.77 -14.18
C ALA A 90 6.39 6.60 -13.94
N GLY A 91 7.22 6.77 -14.98
CA GLY A 91 8.69 6.75 -14.89
C GLY A 91 9.31 7.91 -14.12
N ALA A 92 8.52 8.90 -13.68
CA ALA A 92 9.02 10.04 -12.92
C ALA A 92 9.37 9.72 -11.46
N LEU A 93 8.89 8.59 -10.92
CA LEU A 93 9.27 8.13 -9.58
C LEU A 93 10.58 7.34 -9.61
N SER A 94 11.51 7.72 -8.74
CA SER A 94 12.74 6.98 -8.51
C SER A 94 12.47 5.61 -7.87
N ALA A 95 13.47 4.72 -7.88
CA ALA A 95 13.36 3.42 -7.22
C ALA A 95 13.09 3.57 -5.71
N ALA A 96 13.80 4.47 -5.03
CA ALA A 96 13.59 4.73 -3.60
C ALA A 96 12.19 5.29 -3.30
N GLU A 97 11.66 6.14 -4.18
CA GLU A 97 10.29 6.64 -4.06
C GLU A 97 9.26 5.51 -4.21
N ARG A 98 9.48 4.59 -5.16
CA ARG A 98 8.62 3.41 -5.35
C ARG A 98 8.69 2.45 -4.15
N ASP A 99 9.87 2.25 -3.57
CA ASP A 99 10.05 1.41 -2.39
C ASP A 99 9.29 1.96 -1.17
N LEU A 100 9.37 3.26 -0.94
CA LEU A 100 8.63 3.90 0.15
C LEU A 100 7.13 3.93 -0.12
N LEU A 101 6.71 4.23 -1.35
CA LEU A 101 5.31 4.17 -1.74
C LEU A 101 4.72 2.77 -1.56
N ALA A 102 5.48 1.71 -1.92
CA ALA A 102 5.08 0.32 -1.72
C ALA A 102 4.76 0.05 -0.25
N ARG A 103 5.68 0.42 0.65
CA ARG A 103 5.51 0.23 2.10
C ARG A 103 4.33 1.04 2.65
N ALA A 104 4.16 2.27 2.19
CA ALA A 104 3.06 3.13 2.59
C ALA A 104 1.70 2.56 2.15
N LEU A 105 1.60 2.04 0.92
CA LEU A 105 0.38 1.42 0.39
C LEU A 105 0.05 0.12 1.13
N LEU A 106 1.04 -0.73 1.39
CA LEU A 106 0.84 -1.96 2.17
C LEU A 106 0.41 -1.67 3.62
N SER A 107 0.73 -0.48 4.14
CA SER A 107 0.41 -0.06 5.51
C SER A 107 -0.87 0.78 5.61
N ALA A 108 -1.56 1.03 4.49
CA ALA A 108 -2.73 1.91 4.42
C ALA A 108 -4.02 1.31 5.00
N GLY A 109 -4.00 0.06 5.46
CA GLY A 109 -5.16 -0.63 6.00
C GLY A 109 -6.21 -1.00 4.94
N THR A 110 -7.45 -1.22 5.38
CA THR A 110 -8.53 -1.77 4.53
C THR A 110 -9.10 -0.82 3.50
N SER A 111 -9.11 0.48 3.78
CA SER A 111 -9.56 1.50 2.83
C SER A 111 -8.60 1.61 1.65
N GLY A 112 -7.32 1.33 1.85
CA GLY A 112 -6.29 1.41 0.81
C GLY A 112 -6.21 0.21 -0.14
N LEU A 113 -6.95 -0.87 0.07
CA LEU A 113 -6.79 -2.11 -0.71
C LEU A 113 -7.09 -1.93 -2.21
N GLY A 114 -8.14 -1.16 -2.54
CA GLY A 114 -8.48 -0.87 -3.94
C GLY A 114 -7.41 -0.01 -4.63
N THR A 115 -6.98 1.05 -3.95
CA THR A 115 -5.91 1.94 -4.40
C THR A 115 -4.58 1.23 -4.56
N LEU A 116 -4.23 0.31 -3.65
CA LEU A 116 -3.07 -0.56 -3.79
C LEU A 116 -3.13 -1.34 -5.11
N GLY A 117 -4.28 -1.90 -5.47
CA GLY A 117 -4.47 -2.61 -6.74
C GLY A 117 -4.29 -1.72 -7.97
N ALA A 118 -4.93 -0.55 -7.96
CA ALA A 118 -4.83 0.41 -9.05
C ALA A 118 -3.39 0.92 -9.25
N LEU A 119 -2.65 1.15 -8.16
CA LEU A 119 -1.26 1.63 -8.21
C LEU A 119 -0.23 0.50 -8.24
N PHE A 120 -0.65 -0.77 -8.22
CA PHE A 120 0.26 -1.90 -7.98
C PHE A 120 1.37 -1.97 -9.02
N GLY A 121 1.08 -1.70 -10.30
CA GLY A 121 2.08 -1.70 -11.38
C GLY A 121 3.22 -0.70 -11.18
N LEU A 122 3.04 0.37 -10.39
CA LEU A 122 4.12 1.30 -10.04
C LEU A 122 5.11 0.69 -9.03
N VAL A 123 4.59 -0.13 -8.13
CA VAL A 123 5.29 -0.61 -6.92
C VAL A 123 5.56 -2.11 -6.92
N GLU A 124 5.11 -2.86 -7.93
CA GLU A 124 5.20 -4.31 -7.97
C GLU A 124 6.63 -4.81 -7.74
N ALA A 125 7.61 -4.24 -8.43
CA ALA A 125 9.01 -4.62 -8.29
C ALA A 125 9.54 -4.39 -6.86
N ALA A 126 9.16 -3.27 -6.25
CA ALA A 126 9.51 -2.94 -4.88
C ALA A 126 8.88 -3.93 -3.88
N VAL A 127 7.59 -4.23 -4.06
CA VAL A 127 6.87 -5.22 -3.23
C VAL A 127 7.48 -6.61 -3.36
N ALA A 128 7.80 -7.04 -4.58
CA ALA A 128 8.42 -8.34 -4.84
C ALA A 128 9.81 -8.48 -4.21
N ALA A 129 10.52 -7.38 -4.04
CA ALA A 129 11.86 -7.32 -3.43
C ALA A 129 11.84 -7.21 -1.90
N LEU A 130 10.68 -7.03 -1.26
CA LEU A 130 10.60 -6.93 0.20
C LEU A 130 11.11 -8.22 0.86
N PRO A 131 11.98 -8.11 1.89
CA PRO A 131 12.53 -9.27 2.55
C PRO A 131 11.46 -9.99 3.37
N VAL A 132 11.59 -11.31 3.45
CA VAL A 132 10.85 -12.15 4.40
C VAL A 132 11.79 -12.44 5.55
N ALA A 133 11.38 -12.13 6.78
CA ALA A 133 12.16 -12.47 7.96
C ALA A 133 12.13 -13.98 8.20
N ASP A 134 13.21 -14.55 8.74
CA ASP A 134 13.30 -16.00 9.00
C ASP A 134 12.20 -16.48 9.95
N GLU A 135 11.85 -15.67 10.94
CA GLU A 135 10.79 -15.92 11.94
C GLU A 135 9.42 -15.37 11.53
N ALA A 136 9.22 -15.07 10.24
CA ALA A 136 7.93 -14.57 9.76
C ALA A 136 6.84 -15.64 9.89
N PRO A 137 5.60 -15.24 10.26
CA PRO A 137 4.48 -16.17 10.34
C PRO A 137 4.29 -16.95 9.03
N ASP A 138 3.98 -18.22 9.17
CA ASP A 138 3.76 -19.11 8.04
C ASP A 138 2.31 -19.05 7.56
N LEU A 139 2.15 -19.05 6.24
CA LEU A 139 0.90 -19.29 5.56
C LEU A 139 0.87 -20.76 5.11
N VAL A 140 -0.22 -21.45 5.40
CA VAL A 140 -0.48 -22.82 4.94
C VAL A 140 -1.82 -22.90 4.22
N ASP A 141 -1.90 -23.83 3.28
CA ASP A 141 -3.12 -24.16 2.58
C ASP A 141 -3.92 -25.20 3.38
N GLU A 142 -5.16 -24.87 3.73
CA GLU A 142 -6.07 -25.74 4.47
C GLU A 142 -7.38 -25.92 3.68
N ALA A 143 -8.13 -26.99 4.01
CA ALA A 143 -9.45 -27.18 3.42
C ALA A 143 -10.34 -25.97 3.71
N GLY A 144 -10.75 -25.26 2.65
CA GLY A 144 -11.65 -24.11 2.73
C GLY A 144 -10.97 -22.75 2.89
N GLY A 145 -9.63 -22.66 2.84
CA GLY A 145 -8.92 -21.38 2.85
C GLY A 145 -7.50 -21.48 3.38
N TRP A 146 -6.85 -20.34 3.57
CA TRP A 146 -5.49 -20.31 4.12
C TRP A 146 -5.50 -20.09 5.64
N SER A 147 -4.49 -20.65 6.30
CA SER A 147 -4.25 -20.44 7.73
C SER A 147 -2.91 -19.77 7.98
N ILE A 148 -2.91 -18.74 8.84
CA ILE A 148 -1.70 -18.00 9.24
C ILE A 148 -1.31 -18.34 10.68
N GLY A 149 -0.02 -18.54 10.91
CA GLY A 149 0.54 -18.68 12.26
C GLY A 149 0.42 -17.42 13.12
N GLY A 150 0.27 -17.59 14.44
CA GLY A 150 0.16 -16.50 15.41
C GLY A 150 -1.27 -16.01 15.65
N THR A 151 -1.38 -14.86 16.33
CA THR A 151 -2.65 -14.32 16.83
C THR A 151 -3.02 -12.93 16.29
N ALA A 152 -2.11 -12.29 15.55
CA ALA A 152 -2.37 -10.98 14.93
C ALA A 152 -3.27 -11.16 13.70
N ILE A 153 -4.53 -10.77 13.81
CA ILE A 153 -5.53 -10.92 12.74
C ILE A 153 -5.29 -9.88 11.65
N PRO A 154 -4.89 -10.29 10.43
CA PRO A 154 -4.75 -9.35 9.33
C PRO A 154 -6.12 -8.89 8.83
N LEU A 155 -6.14 -7.70 8.25
CA LEU A 155 -7.32 -7.13 7.61
C LEU A 155 -7.43 -7.49 6.12
N GLY A 156 -6.31 -7.83 5.51
CA GLY A 156 -6.24 -8.28 4.13
C GLY A 156 -4.98 -9.09 3.87
N LEU A 157 -4.96 -9.79 2.74
CA LEU A 157 -3.79 -10.46 2.21
C LEU A 157 -3.48 -9.94 0.83
N LEU A 158 -2.21 -9.60 0.62
CA LEU A 158 -1.63 -9.51 -0.71
C LEU A 158 -0.90 -10.82 -1.00
N PHE A 159 -1.13 -11.41 -2.17
CA PHE A 159 -0.54 -12.71 -2.51
C PHE A 159 -0.18 -12.78 -3.99
N ARG A 160 0.80 -13.63 -4.31
CA ARG A 160 1.21 -13.94 -5.68
C ARG A 160 0.97 -15.41 -5.97
N VAL A 161 0.00 -15.69 -6.82
CA VAL A 161 -0.28 -17.02 -7.37
C VAL A 161 0.23 -17.11 -8.81
N ARG A 162 0.04 -18.26 -9.46
CA ARG A 162 0.48 -18.48 -10.86
C ARG A 162 -0.12 -17.45 -11.83
N ALA A 163 -1.37 -17.06 -11.62
CA ALA A 163 -2.07 -16.07 -12.45
C ALA A 163 -1.59 -14.62 -12.23
N GLY A 164 -0.75 -14.38 -11.21
CA GLY A 164 -0.22 -13.06 -10.88
C GLY A 164 -0.50 -12.66 -9.44
N TRP A 165 -0.43 -11.36 -9.19
CA TRP A 165 -0.77 -10.78 -7.90
C TRP A 165 -2.29 -10.64 -7.73
N GLY A 166 -2.72 -10.82 -6.50
CA GLY A 166 -4.09 -10.57 -6.07
C GLY A 166 -4.12 -10.06 -4.64
N CYS A 167 -5.22 -9.43 -4.29
CA CYS A 167 -5.48 -9.00 -2.93
C CYS A 167 -6.89 -9.40 -2.53
N ALA A 168 -7.02 -9.91 -1.30
CA ALA A 168 -8.29 -10.25 -0.70
C ALA A 168 -8.42 -9.61 0.68
N ARG A 169 -9.62 -9.20 1.03
CA ARG A 169 -9.98 -8.76 2.38
C ARG A 169 -10.20 -9.99 3.26
N VAL A 170 -9.77 -9.93 4.51
CA VAL A 170 -10.15 -10.93 5.51
C VAL A 170 -11.52 -10.55 6.06
N THR A 171 -12.53 -11.36 5.76
CA THR A 171 -13.90 -11.15 6.26
C THR A 171 -14.17 -11.89 7.57
N ARG A 172 -13.42 -12.96 7.83
CA ARG A 172 -13.46 -13.73 9.08
C ARG A 172 -12.11 -14.37 9.35
N ALA A 173 -11.74 -14.45 10.63
CA ALA A 173 -10.62 -15.25 11.12
C ALA A 173 -11.08 -16.13 12.28
N ALA A 174 -10.87 -17.44 12.16
CA ALA A 174 -11.15 -18.40 13.23
C ALA A 174 -9.85 -18.80 13.93
N LEU A 175 -9.69 -18.34 15.18
CA LEU A 175 -8.53 -18.63 16.01
C LEU A 175 -8.58 -20.06 16.57
N ARG A 176 -7.45 -20.77 16.50
CA ARG A 176 -7.24 -22.10 17.07
C ARG A 176 -5.98 -22.09 17.92
N PHE A 177 -6.06 -22.70 19.10
CA PHE A 177 -4.97 -22.75 20.10
C PHE A 177 -4.50 -24.18 20.41
N ALA A 178 -4.82 -25.15 19.57
CA ALA A 178 -4.34 -26.52 19.72
C ALA A 178 -2.89 -26.65 19.22
N GLY A 179 -1.93 -26.29 20.09
CA GLY A 179 -0.51 -26.19 19.74
C GLY A 179 -0.09 -24.74 19.47
N HIS A 180 0.70 -24.50 18.43
CA HIS A 180 1.05 -23.14 18.01
C HIS A 180 -0.23 -22.39 17.55
N PRO A 181 -0.49 -21.16 18.00
CA PRO A 181 -1.69 -20.42 17.60
C PRO A 181 -1.78 -20.29 16.08
N ARG A 182 -2.97 -20.50 15.53
CA ARG A 182 -3.24 -20.31 14.10
C ARG A 182 -4.59 -19.65 13.88
N GLN A 183 -4.73 -19.04 12.71
CA GLN A 183 -5.94 -18.33 12.30
C GLN A 183 -6.35 -18.81 10.92
N HIS A 184 -7.50 -19.46 10.82
CA HIS A 184 -8.06 -19.87 9.54
C HIS A 184 -8.89 -18.71 8.95
N LEU A 185 -8.56 -18.30 7.72
CA LEU A 185 -9.05 -17.07 7.12
C LEU A 185 -10.15 -17.34 6.09
N THR A 186 -11.21 -16.54 6.16
CA THR A 186 -12.16 -16.38 5.06
C THR A 186 -11.79 -15.13 4.28
N LEU A 187 -11.54 -15.31 2.99
CA LEU A 187 -11.03 -14.28 2.08
C LEU A 187 -12.11 -13.86 1.08
N ASP A 188 -12.28 -12.55 0.92
CA ASP A 188 -13.14 -11.94 -0.09
C ASP A 188 -12.25 -11.19 -1.10
N PRO A 189 -12.18 -11.63 -2.37
CA PRO A 189 -11.32 -11.00 -3.37
C PRO A 189 -11.64 -9.51 -3.56
N VAL A 190 -10.60 -8.68 -3.57
CA VAL A 190 -10.72 -7.23 -3.86
C VAL A 190 -10.31 -6.96 -5.31
N TRP A 191 -9.17 -7.50 -5.73
CA TRP A 191 -8.67 -7.38 -7.10
C TRP A 191 -7.67 -8.50 -7.41
N GLY A 192 -7.41 -8.70 -8.71
CA GLY A 192 -6.46 -9.70 -9.20
C GLY A 192 -7.00 -11.13 -9.12
N ALA A 193 -6.09 -12.09 -9.03
CA ALA A 193 -6.44 -13.51 -9.05
C ALA A 193 -7.12 -13.96 -7.75
N ALA A 194 -7.95 -15.01 -7.86
CA ALA A 194 -8.54 -15.67 -6.70
C ALA A 194 -7.45 -16.35 -5.83
N PRO A 195 -7.65 -16.45 -4.51
CA PRO A 195 -6.73 -17.14 -3.62
C PRO A 195 -6.86 -18.66 -3.81
N GLU A 196 -6.08 -19.22 -4.73
CA GLU A 196 -6.06 -20.66 -5.04
C GLU A 196 -4.66 -21.25 -4.87
N GLY A 197 -4.57 -22.35 -4.11
CA GLY A 197 -3.32 -23.02 -3.75
C GLY A 197 -2.41 -22.14 -2.88
N LEU A 198 -1.27 -22.70 -2.47
CA LEU A 198 -0.29 -21.94 -1.69
C LEU A 198 0.41 -20.89 -2.58
N PRO A 199 0.40 -19.59 -2.21
CA PRO A 199 1.02 -18.55 -3.02
C PRO A 199 2.55 -18.61 -2.93
N ALA A 200 3.25 -18.11 -3.96
CA ALA A 200 4.72 -18.04 -3.96
C ALA A 200 5.27 -16.90 -3.08
N ARG A 201 4.44 -15.88 -2.85
CA ARG A 201 4.68 -14.73 -1.96
C ARG A 201 3.37 -14.29 -1.35
N ALA A 202 3.40 -13.91 -0.08
CA ALA A 202 2.24 -13.34 0.59
C ALA A 202 2.65 -12.32 1.66
N PHE A 203 1.76 -11.37 1.90
CA PHE A 203 1.86 -10.37 2.95
C PHE A 203 0.54 -10.28 3.70
N ALA A 204 0.60 -10.36 5.02
CA ALA A 204 -0.48 -9.98 5.92
C ALA A 204 -0.55 -8.44 6.02
N LEU A 205 -1.68 -7.85 5.67
CA LEU A 205 -1.92 -6.42 5.73
C LEU A 205 -2.70 -6.08 7.00
N HIS A 206 -2.20 -5.13 7.79
CA HIS A 206 -2.77 -4.70 9.07
C HIS A 206 -3.25 -3.25 8.98
N ALA A 207 -3.89 -2.74 10.04
CA ALA A 207 -4.40 -1.36 10.08
C ALA A 207 -3.29 -0.32 9.81
N HIS A 208 -2.09 -0.56 10.37
CA HIS A 208 -0.96 0.37 10.34
C HIS A 208 0.36 -0.37 10.09
N GLY A 209 0.40 -1.23 9.08
CA GLY A 209 1.60 -1.99 8.75
C GLY A 209 1.29 -3.24 7.97
N PHE A 210 2.33 -4.01 7.69
CA PHE A 210 2.23 -5.29 7.02
C PHE A 210 3.32 -6.24 7.52
N THR A 211 3.12 -7.53 7.27
CA THR A 211 4.07 -8.59 7.61
C THR A 211 4.23 -9.49 6.41
N ALA A 212 5.46 -9.64 5.91
CA ALA A 212 5.76 -10.66 4.91
C ALA A 212 5.59 -12.04 5.54
N LEU A 213 5.06 -13.00 4.78
CA LEU A 213 4.76 -14.35 5.27
C LEU A 213 5.73 -15.36 4.66
N THR A 214 6.11 -16.34 5.45
CA THR A 214 6.69 -17.58 4.90
C THR A 214 5.56 -18.44 4.34
N THR A 215 5.91 -19.36 3.43
CA THR A 215 4.94 -20.31 2.87
C THR A 215 5.49 -21.69 3.14
N SER A 216 4.72 -22.49 3.87
CA SER A 216 5.09 -23.83 4.27
C SER A 216 4.21 -24.80 3.49
N GLY A 217 4.82 -25.79 2.83
CA GLY A 217 4.05 -26.91 2.26
C GLY A 217 3.24 -27.63 3.35
N PRO A 218 2.24 -28.44 2.98
CA PRO A 218 1.46 -29.20 3.95
C PRO A 218 2.41 -30.01 4.85
N VAL A 219 2.21 -29.90 6.16
CA VAL A 219 2.86 -30.80 7.12
C VAL A 219 2.22 -32.17 6.93
N THR A 220 2.92 -33.05 6.22
CA THR A 220 2.53 -34.46 6.02
C THR A 220 2.66 -35.26 7.30
#